data_AF-A0A6V8MNP8-F1
#
_entry.id   AF-A0A6V8MNP8-F1
#
_cell.length_a   1.000
_cell.length_b   1.000
_cell.length_c   1.000
_cell.angle_alpha   90.00
_cell.angle_beta   90.00
_cell.angle_gamma   90.00
#
_symmetry.space_group_name_H-M   'P 1'
#
loop_
_entity.id
_entity.type
_entity.pdbx_description
1 polymer ?
#
loop_
_entity_poly.entity_id
_entity_poly.type
_entity_poly.pdbx_seq_one_letter_code
_entity_poly.pdbx_strand_id
1 'polypeptide(L)'
;MKVSGFTFLNGAVSLGYPFRESIRSALPLCDEFIVVVGDTEDGTAEAVAAMGDPRIKVYRSSWNRLVGNFVLAQQTNVAYYSCTGDWAFYIQGDEILHEEDQQLVMDQMRKHLDNPKVEGLAFDYVHFYGNHNTQAWSPRWYRREVRVFKNSLRLVFPSDGLFAVLLKTSRRARYLNAVVTGAKMYHYGWVRSDSLQQGGQTKKDVYEKVDPTSLRLFTGTHPKIIQPLLKKEVTGLFATQPGYRLTWRERRHKLLMVLEGIFGLDFAKNHFRRVKG
;
A
#
# COMPACT_ATOMS: atom_id res chain seq x y z
N MET A 1 23.60 -3.38 -7.95
CA MET A 1 22.21 -2.91 -7.86
C MET A 1 22.04 -2.24 -6.51
N LYS A 2 21.57 -1.00 -6.51
CA LYS A 2 21.19 -0.25 -5.32
C LYS A 2 19.66 -0.10 -5.25
N VAL A 3 19.07 -0.23 -4.07
CA VAL A 3 17.63 -0.09 -3.84
C VAL A 3 17.36 1.01 -2.81
N SER A 4 16.55 1.99 -3.18
CA SER A 4 16.02 3.00 -2.25
C SER A 4 14.62 2.58 -1.83
N GLY A 5 14.40 2.34 -0.55
CA GLY A 5 13.05 2.33 0.01
C GLY A 5 12.54 3.75 0.20
N PHE A 6 11.23 3.98 0.09
CA PHE A 6 10.68 5.28 0.43
C PHE A 6 9.24 5.23 0.93
N THR A 7 8.89 6.21 1.74
CA THR A 7 7.54 6.42 2.26
C THR A 7 7.31 7.88 2.65
N PHE A 8 6.07 8.21 2.97
CA PHE A 8 5.72 9.45 3.68
C PHE A 8 4.88 9.14 4.91
N LEU A 9 4.99 9.97 5.95
CA LEU A 9 4.23 9.82 7.19
C LEU A 9 3.75 11.18 7.69
N ASN A 10 2.54 11.23 8.24
CA ASN A 10 2.02 12.42 8.90
C ASN A 10 0.97 12.02 9.92
N GLY A 11 1.22 12.28 11.20
CA GLY A 11 0.30 11.84 12.25
C GLY A 11 0.23 10.32 12.43
N ALA A 12 1.28 9.58 12.04
CA ALA A 12 1.23 8.12 11.95
C ALA A 12 1.06 7.44 13.32
N VAL A 13 1.62 8.03 14.38
CA VAL A 13 1.43 7.57 15.77
C VAL A 13 -0.03 7.76 16.17
N SER A 14 -0.59 8.96 15.93
CA SER A 14 -2.00 9.24 16.24
C SER A 14 -2.97 8.36 15.46
N LEU A 15 -2.67 8.09 14.19
CA LEU A 15 -3.48 7.23 13.33
C LEU A 15 -3.37 5.75 13.72
N GLY A 16 -2.36 5.36 14.50
CA GLY A 16 -2.13 3.98 14.92
C GLY A 16 -1.77 3.06 13.76
N TYR A 17 -1.12 3.58 12.72
CA TYR A 17 -0.63 2.75 11.62
C TYR A 17 0.65 1.99 12.03
N PRO A 18 0.86 0.76 11.55
CA PRO A 18 2.05 -0.04 11.85
C PRO A 18 3.26 0.42 11.01
N PHE A 19 3.58 1.71 11.05
CA PHE A 19 4.58 2.31 10.15
C PHE A 19 6.01 1.84 10.44
N ARG A 20 6.30 1.49 11.70
CA ARG A 20 7.60 0.94 12.10
C ARG A 20 7.79 -0.45 11.50
N GLU A 21 6.75 -1.26 11.55
CA GLU A 21 6.68 -2.62 11.00
C GLU A 21 6.75 -2.56 9.46
N SER A 22 6.03 -1.61 8.84
CA SER A 22 6.10 -1.30 7.41
C SER A 22 7.54 -1.04 6.96
N ILE A 23 8.20 -0.03 7.54
CA ILE A 23 9.58 0.33 7.19
C ILE A 23 10.53 -0.86 7.42
N ARG A 24 10.43 -1.54 8.57
CA ARG A 24 11.27 -2.71 8.88
C ARG A 24 11.05 -3.88 7.93
N SER A 25 9.85 -4.06 7.38
CA SER A 25 9.57 -5.12 6.41
C SER A 25 10.25 -4.89 5.05
N ALA A 26 10.48 -3.62 4.70
CA ALA A 26 11.13 -3.21 3.46
C ALA A 26 12.66 -3.05 3.59
N LEU A 27 13.16 -2.63 4.76
CA LEU A 27 14.58 -2.41 5.02
C LEU A 27 15.53 -3.54 4.57
N PRO A 28 15.21 -4.84 4.70
CA PRO A 28 16.07 -5.93 4.20
C PRO A 28 16.38 -5.86 2.70
N LEU A 29 15.53 -5.18 1.92
CA LEU A 29 15.71 -5.00 0.48
C LEU A 29 16.49 -3.73 0.12
N CYS A 30 16.75 -2.84 1.08
CA CYS A 30 17.14 -1.45 0.82
C CYS A 30 18.57 -1.13 1.27
N ASP A 31 19.26 -0.35 0.45
CA ASP A 31 20.54 0.29 0.76
C ASP A 31 20.36 1.66 1.43
N GLU A 32 19.23 2.33 1.16
CA GLU A 32 18.77 3.53 1.85
C GLU A 32 17.25 3.53 1.96
N PHE A 33 16.69 4.26 2.92
CA PHE A 33 15.25 4.37 3.12
C PHE A 33 14.84 5.81 3.38
N ILE A 34 14.14 6.43 2.44
CA ILE A 34 13.70 7.81 2.53
C ILE A 34 12.35 7.90 3.26
N VAL A 35 12.29 8.68 4.33
CA VAL A 35 11.04 8.94 5.06
C VAL A 35 10.76 10.43 5.03
N VAL A 36 9.75 10.83 4.28
CA VAL A 36 9.25 12.22 4.32
C VAL A 36 8.22 12.34 5.42
N VAL A 37 8.49 13.15 6.44
CA VAL A 37 7.60 13.34 7.59
C VAL A 37 6.97 14.71 7.56
N GLY A 38 5.65 14.74 7.70
CA GLY A 38 4.85 15.95 7.85
C GLY A 38 5.18 16.76 9.10
N ASP A 39 4.58 17.94 9.19
CA ASP A 39 4.73 18.92 10.27
C ASP A 39 3.81 18.66 11.48
N THR A 40 3.37 17.41 11.68
CA THR A 40 2.50 17.06 12.82
C THR A 40 3.31 16.75 14.07
N GLU A 41 2.92 17.35 15.19
CA GLU A 41 3.51 17.15 16.52
C GLU A 41 2.87 15.96 17.26
N ASP A 42 2.96 14.75 16.70
CA ASP A 42 2.45 13.52 17.35
C ASP A 42 3.54 12.51 17.72
N GLY A 43 4.82 12.91 17.62
CA GLY A 43 5.94 12.03 17.87
C GLY A 43 6.33 11.14 16.69
N THR A 44 5.69 11.27 15.50
CA THR A 44 5.98 10.40 14.34
C THR A 44 7.45 10.46 13.91
N ALA A 45 8.05 11.65 13.85
CA ALA A 45 9.43 11.75 13.38
C ALA A 45 10.44 11.25 14.42
N GLU A 46 10.18 11.52 15.69
CA GLU A 46 10.96 11.04 16.83
C GLU A 46 10.90 9.51 16.86
N ALA A 47 9.71 8.96 16.59
CA ALA A 47 9.51 7.54 16.44
C ALA A 47 10.32 6.94 15.28
N VAL A 48 10.34 7.57 14.10
CA VAL A 48 11.17 7.13 12.97
C VAL A 48 12.65 7.22 13.33
N ALA A 49 13.11 8.32 13.92
CA ALA A 49 14.50 8.50 14.33
C ALA A 49 14.94 7.44 15.36
N ALA A 50 14.07 7.11 16.32
CA ALA A 50 14.31 6.06 17.32
C ALA A 50 14.41 4.64 16.74
N MET A 51 14.13 4.44 15.44
CA MET A 51 14.39 3.15 14.80
C MET A 51 15.90 2.87 14.68
N GLY A 52 16.75 3.89 14.68
CA GLY A 52 18.20 3.76 14.79
C GLY A 52 18.92 3.09 13.62
N ASP A 53 18.23 2.84 12.49
CA ASP A 53 18.86 2.26 11.30
C ASP A 53 19.52 3.38 10.47
N PRO A 54 20.84 3.33 10.23
CA PRO A 54 21.57 4.40 9.53
C PRO A 54 21.17 4.56 8.05
N ARG A 55 20.44 3.59 7.48
CA ARG A 55 19.90 3.68 6.12
C ARG A 55 18.69 4.61 6.05
N ILE A 56 18.00 4.84 7.17
CA ILE A 56 16.81 5.69 7.22
C ILE A 56 17.25 7.16 7.16
N LYS A 57 16.74 7.88 6.16
CA LYS A 57 16.95 9.31 5.95
C LYS A 57 15.62 10.04 6.11
N VAL A 58 15.53 10.87 7.14
CA VAL A 58 14.31 11.62 7.46
C VAL A 58 14.36 13.00 6.82
N TYR A 59 13.33 13.34 6.05
CA TYR A 59 13.14 14.65 5.46
C TYR A 59 11.86 15.27 6.02
N ARG A 60 11.94 16.51 6.52
CA ARG A 60 10.74 17.24 6.96
C ARG A 60 10.09 17.93 5.77
N SER A 61 8.76 17.92 5.71
CA SER A 61 7.99 18.61 4.67
C SER A 61 6.66 19.12 5.21
N SER A 62 6.27 20.33 4.80
CA SER A 62 4.96 20.89 5.15
C SER A 62 3.87 20.36 4.23
N TRP A 63 2.72 20.05 4.82
CA TRP A 63 1.58 19.53 4.07
C TRP A 63 0.69 20.67 3.58
N ASN A 64 0.52 20.80 2.26
CA ASN A 64 -0.48 21.71 1.71
C ASN A 64 -1.89 21.16 1.92
N ARG A 65 -2.58 21.64 2.95
CA ARG A 65 -3.93 21.18 3.31
C ARG A 65 -5.02 21.69 2.36
N LEU A 66 -4.74 22.69 1.53
CA LEU A 66 -5.72 23.26 0.59
C LEU A 66 -6.05 22.33 -0.57
N VAL A 67 -5.15 21.41 -0.92
CA VAL A 67 -5.29 20.53 -2.09
C VAL A 67 -5.93 19.18 -1.77
N GLY A 68 -6.42 18.98 -0.54
CA GLY A 68 -7.04 17.73 -0.11
C GLY A 68 -6.11 16.54 -0.29
N ASN A 69 -6.61 15.45 -0.88
CA ASN A 69 -5.85 14.21 -1.05
C ASN A 69 -4.62 14.33 -1.95
N PHE A 70 -4.50 15.39 -2.77
CA PHE A 70 -3.30 15.66 -3.57
C PHE A 70 -2.05 15.89 -2.73
N VAL A 71 -2.20 16.22 -1.45
CA VAL A 71 -1.06 16.28 -0.52
C VAL A 71 -0.34 14.93 -0.43
N LEU A 72 -1.06 13.80 -0.52
CA LEU A 72 -0.45 12.47 -0.48
C LEU A 72 0.48 12.27 -1.69
N ALA A 73 0.01 12.64 -2.89
CA ALA A 73 0.84 12.66 -4.08
C ALA A 73 2.04 13.61 -3.94
N GLN A 74 1.86 14.82 -3.40
CA GLN A 74 2.96 15.75 -3.17
C GLN A 74 4.08 15.10 -2.35
N GLN A 75 3.72 14.49 -1.21
CA GLN A 75 4.69 13.89 -0.29
C GLN A 75 5.33 12.62 -0.85
N THR A 76 4.55 11.82 -1.58
CA THR A 76 5.06 10.63 -2.31
C THR A 76 6.10 11.04 -3.34
N ASN A 77 5.84 12.08 -4.13
CA ASN A 77 6.80 12.55 -5.14
C ASN A 77 8.07 13.14 -4.50
N VAL A 78 7.96 13.88 -3.39
CA VAL A 78 9.15 14.38 -2.65
C VAL A 78 10.01 13.21 -2.17
N ALA A 79 9.40 12.17 -1.61
CA ALA A 79 10.10 10.97 -1.14
C ALA A 79 10.76 10.21 -2.30
N TYR A 80 10.00 9.96 -3.38
CA TYR A 80 10.51 9.29 -4.58
C TYR A 80 11.68 10.05 -5.22
N TYR A 81 11.56 11.38 -5.41
CA TYR A 81 12.62 12.18 -6.03
C TYR A 81 13.88 12.34 -5.15
N SER A 82 13.85 11.88 -3.90
CA SER A 82 15.03 11.80 -3.03
C SER A 82 15.75 10.45 -3.11
N CYS A 83 15.21 9.47 -3.85
CA CYS A 83 15.80 8.15 -4.04
C CYS A 83 17.00 8.20 -5.00
N THR A 84 18.07 7.47 -4.66
CA THR A 84 19.32 7.43 -5.45
C THR A 84 19.68 6.03 -5.97
N GLY A 85 18.87 5.01 -5.67
CA GLY A 85 19.06 3.64 -6.12
C GLY A 85 18.67 3.42 -7.58
N ASP A 86 18.99 2.24 -8.12
CA ASP A 86 18.53 1.77 -9.42
C ASP A 86 17.02 1.47 -9.40
N TRP A 87 16.57 0.92 -8.27
CA TRP A 87 15.18 0.65 -7.95
C TRP A 87 14.71 1.52 -6.78
N ALA A 88 13.47 1.99 -6.86
CA ALA A 88 12.77 2.66 -5.77
C ALA A 88 11.62 1.77 -5.28
N PHE A 89 11.67 1.32 -4.03
CA PHE A 89 10.63 0.51 -3.39
C PHE A 89 9.75 1.39 -2.51
N TYR A 90 8.54 1.65 -2.98
CA TYR A 90 7.52 2.37 -2.25
C TYR A 90 6.78 1.43 -1.31
N ILE A 91 6.56 1.84 -0.06
CA ILE A 91 5.68 1.16 0.88
C ILE A 91 4.95 2.20 1.76
N GLN A 92 3.65 2.06 1.95
CA GLN A 92 2.88 2.96 2.82
C GLN A 92 2.96 2.52 4.29
N GLY A 93 2.73 3.44 5.23
CA GLY A 93 2.86 3.18 6.67
C GLY A 93 1.89 2.12 7.24
N ASP A 94 0.91 1.71 6.46
CA ASP A 94 -0.06 0.65 6.75
C ASP A 94 0.11 -0.59 5.84
N GLU A 95 1.17 -0.65 5.07
CA GLU A 95 1.55 -1.77 4.21
C GLU A 95 2.75 -2.52 4.79
N ILE A 96 2.75 -3.85 4.71
CA ILE A 96 3.84 -4.71 5.19
C ILE A 96 4.16 -5.77 4.13
N LEU A 97 5.44 -5.87 3.75
CA LEU A 97 5.93 -6.95 2.91
C LEU A 97 6.11 -8.22 3.75
N HIS A 98 5.61 -9.36 3.26
CA HIS A 98 5.82 -10.64 3.94
C HIS A 98 7.29 -11.05 3.90
N GLU A 99 7.86 -11.50 5.02
CA GLU A 99 9.28 -11.86 5.09
C GLU A 99 9.67 -12.99 4.12
N GLU A 100 8.75 -13.92 3.86
CA GLU A 100 8.96 -15.04 2.91
C GLU A 100 9.13 -14.57 1.46
N ASP A 101 8.59 -13.39 1.12
CA ASP A 101 8.63 -12.87 -0.25
C ASP A 101 9.84 -11.97 -0.51
N GLN A 102 10.63 -11.63 0.52
CA GLN A 102 11.77 -10.71 0.38
C GLN A 102 12.80 -11.21 -0.65
N GLN A 103 13.18 -12.49 -0.58
CA GLN A 103 14.14 -13.07 -1.51
C GLN A 103 13.59 -13.08 -2.95
N LEU A 104 12.31 -13.43 -3.11
CA LEU A 104 11.63 -13.41 -4.40
C LEU A 104 11.68 -12.00 -5.02
N VAL A 105 11.41 -10.96 -4.24
CA VAL A 105 11.46 -9.56 -4.70
C VAL A 105 12.88 -9.16 -5.10
N MET A 106 13.89 -9.51 -4.30
CA MET A 106 15.30 -9.26 -4.66
C MET A 106 15.67 -9.91 -5.99
N ASP A 107 15.26 -11.16 -6.20
CA ASP A 107 15.58 -11.91 -7.41
C ASP A 107 14.88 -11.31 -8.63
N GLN A 108 13.63 -10.85 -8.49
CA GLN A 108 12.93 -10.13 -9.56
C GLN A 108 13.62 -8.80 -9.91
N MET A 109 14.06 -8.02 -8.91
CA MET A 109 14.81 -6.78 -9.15
C MET A 109 16.13 -7.03 -9.87
N ARG A 110 16.89 -8.06 -9.47
CA ARG A 110 18.15 -8.45 -10.12
C ARG A 110 17.92 -8.92 -11.55
N LYS A 111 16.95 -9.82 -11.75
CA LYS A 111 16.60 -10.37 -13.08
C LYS A 111 16.22 -9.27 -14.07
N HIS A 112 15.49 -8.26 -13.61
CA HIS A 112 14.91 -7.23 -14.47
C HIS A 112 15.67 -5.91 -14.51
N LEU A 113 16.80 -5.79 -13.80
CA LEU A 113 17.60 -4.57 -13.72
C LEU A 113 17.90 -3.99 -15.11
N ASP A 114 18.48 -4.82 -16.00
CA ASP A 114 18.89 -4.42 -17.34
C ASP A 114 17.83 -4.68 -18.42
N ASN A 115 16.62 -5.12 -18.04
CA ASN A 115 15.56 -5.39 -19.01
C ASN A 115 14.76 -4.10 -19.33
N PRO A 116 14.91 -3.48 -20.52
CA PRO A 116 14.25 -2.21 -20.84
C PRO A 116 12.73 -2.35 -21.04
N LYS A 117 12.19 -3.57 -21.14
CA LYS A 117 10.74 -3.82 -21.26
C LYS A 117 10.02 -3.79 -19.91
N VAL A 118 10.77 -3.87 -18.82
CA VAL A 118 10.25 -3.90 -17.45
C VAL A 118 10.59 -2.58 -16.76
N GLU A 119 9.56 -1.87 -16.33
CA GLU A 119 9.64 -0.54 -15.72
C GLU A 119 9.31 -0.55 -14.22
N GLY A 120 8.71 -1.64 -13.75
CA GLY A 120 8.38 -1.84 -12.34
C GLY A 120 7.99 -3.28 -12.02
N LEU A 121 7.83 -3.55 -10.73
CA LEU A 121 7.39 -4.83 -10.20
C LEU A 121 6.08 -4.64 -9.42
N ALA A 122 5.08 -5.43 -9.79
CA ALA A 122 3.75 -5.43 -9.20
C ALA A 122 3.59 -6.55 -8.19
N PHE A 123 2.91 -6.24 -7.09
CA PHE A 123 2.67 -7.11 -5.94
C PHE A 123 1.20 -7.48 -5.87
N ASP A 124 0.88 -8.67 -5.40
CA ASP A 124 -0.50 -9.05 -5.07
C ASP A 124 -0.89 -8.45 -3.71
N TYR A 125 -2.09 -7.92 -3.59
CA TYR A 125 -2.56 -7.24 -2.38
C TYR A 125 -3.49 -8.10 -1.54
N VAL A 126 -3.23 -8.08 -0.23
CA VAL A 126 -4.15 -8.56 0.80
C VAL A 126 -4.63 -7.35 1.58
N HIS A 127 -5.85 -6.89 1.29
CA HIS A 127 -6.45 -5.74 1.97
C HIS A 127 -7.26 -6.20 3.18
N PHE A 128 -6.80 -5.90 4.39
CA PHE A 128 -7.57 -6.18 5.61
C PHE A 128 -8.65 -5.14 5.85
N TYR A 129 -9.79 -5.55 6.40
CA TYR A 129 -10.96 -4.69 6.58
C TYR A 129 -11.66 -4.94 7.90
N GLY A 130 -11.82 -3.89 8.71
CA GLY A 130 -12.46 -3.91 10.02
C GLY A 130 -11.63 -4.61 11.09
N ASN A 131 -11.14 -5.81 10.82
CA ASN A 131 -10.25 -6.60 11.68
C ASN A 131 -9.14 -7.29 10.88
N HIS A 132 -8.21 -7.94 11.58
CA HIS A 132 -7.06 -8.61 10.98
C HIS A 132 -7.42 -9.94 10.26
N ASN A 133 -8.59 -10.52 10.53
CA ASN A 133 -9.01 -11.80 9.94
C ASN A 133 -9.92 -11.65 8.72
N THR A 134 -10.27 -10.42 8.35
CA THR A 134 -11.21 -10.15 7.25
C THR A 134 -10.48 -9.43 6.15
N GLN A 135 -10.51 -10.00 4.96
CA GLN A 135 -10.00 -9.38 3.76
C GLN A 135 -11.13 -8.80 2.91
N ALA A 136 -10.92 -7.59 2.39
CA ALA A 136 -11.77 -7.01 1.36
C ALA A 136 -11.49 -7.70 0.02
N TRP A 137 -12.54 -8.24 -0.57
CA TRP A 137 -12.51 -9.00 -1.81
C TRP A 137 -13.64 -8.56 -2.74
N SER A 138 -13.40 -7.49 -3.51
CA SER A 138 -14.23 -7.13 -4.65
C SER A 138 -13.45 -6.29 -5.67
N PRO A 139 -13.94 -6.14 -6.91
CA PRO A 139 -13.33 -5.29 -7.94
C PRO A 139 -13.17 -3.81 -7.55
N ARG A 140 -13.77 -3.38 -6.43
CA ARG A 140 -13.56 -2.05 -5.86
C ARG A 140 -12.10 -1.81 -5.45
N TRP A 141 -11.45 -2.83 -4.91
CA TRP A 141 -10.06 -2.78 -4.46
C TRP A 141 -9.16 -3.33 -5.55
N TYR A 142 -8.04 -2.65 -5.80
CA TYR A 142 -7.05 -3.20 -6.72
C TYR A 142 -6.47 -4.49 -6.12
N ARG A 143 -6.27 -5.51 -6.95
CA ARG A 143 -5.65 -6.77 -6.49
C ARG A 143 -4.15 -6.74 -6.63
N ARG A 144 -3.64 -5.84 -7.46
CA ARG A 144 -2.22 -5.70 -7.77
C ARG A 144 -1.86 -4.25 -7.93
N GLU A 145 -0.67 -3.90 -7.47
CA GLU A 145 -0.11 -2.57 -7.70
C GLU A 145 1.41 -2.63 -7.79
N VAL A 146 1.98 -1.73 -8.60
CA VAL A 146 3.42 -1.54 -8.70
C VAL A 146 3.91 -0.88 -7.41
N ARG A 147 4.90 -1.51 -6.78
CA ARG A 147 5.56 -0.95 -5.59
C ARG A 147 7.05 -0.80 -5.75
N VAL A 148 7.67 -1.51 -6.69
CA VAL A 148 9.07 -1.30 -7.05
C VAL A 148 9.14 -0.68 -8.44
N PHE A 149 9.89 0.41 -8.57
CA PHE A 149 9.95 1.24 -9.77
C PHE A 149 11.39 1.41 -10.23
N LYS A 150 11.67 1.37 -11.54
CA LYS A 150 12.99 1.78 -12.03
C LYS A 150 13.15 3.28 -11.80
N ASN A 151 14.14 3.64 -11.00
CA ASN A 151 14.34 5.03 -10.56
C ASN A 151 14.82 5.96 -11.69
N SER A 152 15.41 5.40 -12.74
CA SER A 152 15.84 6.14 -13.94
C SER A 152 14.67 6.67 -14.79
N LEU A 153 13.43 6.31 -14.45
CA LEU A 153 12.24 6.70 -15.18
C LEU A 153 11.63 8.02 -14.69
N ARG A 154 11.01 8.76 -15.61
CA ARG A 154 10.28 10.01 -15.34
C ARG A 154 8.88 9.71 -14.80
N LEU A 155 8.83 9.16 -13.59
CA LEU A 155 7.59 8.79 -12.91
C LEU A 155 7.00 9.96 -12.14
N VAL A 156 5.66 9.99 -12.09
CA VAL A 156 4.88 10.89 -11.26
C VAL A 156 3.81 10.08 -10.56
N PHE A 157 3.64 10.33 -9.26
CA PHE A 157 2.54 9.78 -8.47
C PHE A 157 1.38 10.78 -8.47
N PRO A 158 0.22 10.49 -9.09
CA PRO A 158 -0.90 11.41 -9.14
C PRO A 158 -1.89 11.21 -7.99
N SER A 159 -2.83 12.16 -7.84
CA SER A 159 -3.98 12.08 -6.93
C SER A 159 -3.62 11.71 -5.49
N ASP A 160 -3.86 10.47 -5.08
CA ASP A 160 -3.67 9.97 -3.71
C ASP A 160 -2.30 9.29 -3.51
N GLY A 161 -1.44 9.29 -4.52
CA GLY A 161 -0.11 8.69 -4.44
C GLY A 161 -0.12 7.17 -4.35
N LEU A 162 -1.20 6.49 -4.71
CA LEU A 162 -1.33 5.03 -4.62
C LEU A 162 -0.67 4.27 -5.78
N PHE A 163 -0.51 4.92 -6.92
CA PHE A 163 0.09 4.36 -8.13
C PHE A 163 0.99 5.40 -8.81
N ALA A 164 1.76 4.98 -9.81
CA ALA A 164 2.58 5.87 -10.61
C ALA A 164 2.17 5.87 -12.08
N VAL A 165 2.47 6.97 -12.77
CA VAL A 165 2.42 7.07 -14.23
C VAL A 165 3.78 7.47 -14.76
N LEU A 166 4.14 6.94 -15.93
CA LEU A 166 5.34 7.32 -16.68
C LEU A 166 5.02 8.44 -17.66
N LEU A 167 5.79 9.53 -17.58
CA LEU A 167 5.76 10.60 -18.57
C LEU A 167 6.54 10.16 -19.83
N LYS A 168 5.82 9.92 -20.93
CA LYS A 168 6.43 9.66 -22.25
C LYS A 168 7.00 10.95 -22.85
N THR A 169 6.30 12.07 -22.62
CA THR A 169 6.71 13.43 -22.96
C THR A 169 6.20 14.38 -21.86
N SER A 170 6.57 15.65 -21.93
CA SER A 170 6.02 16.68 -21.03
C SER A 170 4.50 16.86 -21.12
N ARG A 171 3.83 16.25 -22.12
CA ARG A 171 2.39 16.37 -22.38
C ARG A 171 1.62 15.06 -22.36
N ARG A 172 2.28 13.92 -22.18
CA ARG A 172 1.64 12.60 -22.28
C ARG A 172 2.17 11.64 -21.21
N ALA A 173 1.25 11.11 -20.41
CA ALA A 173 1.52 10.07 -19.41
C ALA A 173 0.90 8.73 -19.82
N ARG A 174 1.46 7.63 -19.32
CA ARG A 174 0.89 6.28 -19.43
C ARG A 174 1.20 5.47 -18.18
N TYR A 175 0.49 4.37 -17.98
CA TYR A 175 0.87 3.38 -16.98
C TYR A 175 2.18 2.67 -17.35
N LEU A 176 2.86 2.16 -16.32
CA LEU A 176 4.12 1.44 -16.42
C LEU A 176 3.91 0.04 -17.01
N ASN A 177 4.94 -0.50 -17.66
CA ASN A 177 5.04 -1.92 -17.97
C ASN A 177 5.66 -2.66 -16.78
N ALA A 178 4.90 -3.52 -16.11
CA ALA A 178 5.36 -4.20 -14.90
C ALA A 178 5.21 -5.72 -14.96
N VAL A 179 6.15 -6.40 -14.31
CA VAL A 179 6.09 -7.84 -14.06
C VAL A 179 5.39 -8.05 -12.71
N VAL A 180 4.45 -9.00 -12.67
CA VAL A 180 3.84 -9.42 -11.40
C VAL A 180 4.80 -10.40 -10.73
N THR A 181 5.26 -10.07 -9.53
CA THR A 181 6.28 -10.85 -8.81
C THR A 181 5.73 -12.14 -8.21
N GLY A 182 4.44 -12.13 -7.81
CA GLY A 182 3.84 -13.15 -6.95
C GLY A 182 4.03 -12.88 -5.45
N ALA A 183 4.81 -11.85 -5.09
CA ALA A 183 4.97 -11.40 -3.71
C ALA A 183 3.72 -10.67 -3.23
N LYS A 184 3.42 -10.81 -1.94
CA LYS A 184 2.22 -10.24 -1.32
C LYS A 184 2.55 -8.99 -0.50
N MET A 185 1.76 -7.95 -0.71
CA MET A 185 1.70 -6.77 0.15
C MET A 185 0.48 -6.86 1.06
N TYR A 186 0.72 -6.81 2.37
CA TYR A 186 -0.31 -6.90 3.41
C TYR A 186 -0.70 -5.49 3.82
N HIS A 187 -1.92 -5.07 3.52
CA HIS A 187 -2.37 -3.70 3.69
C HIS A 187 -3.44 -3.61 4.80
N TYR A 188 -3.10 -2.93 5.89
CA TYR A 188 -3.86 -2.81 7.13
C TYR A 188 -4.65 -1.49 7.27
N GLY A 189 -4.75 -0.68 6.20
CA GLY A 189 -5.33 0.67 6.27
C GLY A 189 -6.80 0.76 6.67
N TRP A 190 -7.53 -0.36 6.60
CA TRP A 190 -8.93 -0.46 7.04
C TRP A 190 -9.10 -1.30 8.32
N VAL A 191 -8.04 -1.62 9.05
CA VAL A 191 -8.16 -2.31 10.33
C VAL A 191 -8.44 -1.30 11.45
N ARG A 192 -9.39 -1.61 12.34
CA ARG A 192 -9.71 -0.76 13.49
C ARG A 192 -8.59 -0.84 14.53
N SER A 193 -7.82 0.23 14.70
CA SER A 193 -6.94 0.43 15.86
C SER A 193 -7.70 1.02 17.04
N ASP A 194 -7.18 0.87 18.26
CA ASP A 194 -7.79 1.46 19.47
C ASP A 194 -7.65 2.99 19.51
N SER A 195 -6.58 3.55 18.93
CA SER A 195 -6.40 5.01 18.78
C SER A 195 -7.43 5.62 17.82
N LEU A 196 -7.82 4.90 16.76
CA LEU A 196 -8.87 5.32 15.83
C LEU A 196 -10.28 5.33 16.46
N GLN A 197 -10.46 4.78 17.66
CA GLN A 197 -11.73 4.86 18.41
C GLN A 197 -11.88 6.16 19.22
N GLN A 198 -10.78 6.84 19.55
CA GLN A 198 -10.79 8.02 20.43
C GLN A 198 -11.17 9.33 19.69
N GLY A 199 -11.08 9.35 18.35
CA GLY A 199 -11.39 10.51 17.52
C GLY A 199 -12.86 10.66 17.12
N GLY A 200 -13.79 10.69 18.10
CA GLY A 200 -15.19 11.12 17.93
C GLY A 200 -16.09 10.29 16.98
N GLN A 201 -17.41 10.33 17.18
CA GLN A 201 -18.44 9.69 16.34
C GLN A 201 -18.13 9.92 14.82
N THR A 202 -17.74 8.93 14.01
CA THR A 202 -18.65 8.15 13.12
C THR A 202 -17.90 7.18 12.16
N LYS A 203 -16.64 6.76 12.43
CA LYS A 203 -16.03 5.70 11.58
C LYS A 203 -16.71 4.33 11.73
N LYS A 204 -17.33 4.05 12.90
CA LYS A 204 -18.05 2.79 13.15
C LYS A 204 -19.09 2.50 12.06
N ASP A 205 -19.91 3.50 11.75
CA ASP A 205 -20.91 3.48 10.68
C ASP A 205 -20.33 3.23 9.29
N VAL A 206 -19.14 3.77 9.00
CA VAL A 206 -18.51 3.64 7.68
C VAL A 206 -18.00 2.23 7.43
N TYR A 207 -17.44 1.57 8.46
CA TYR A 207 -16.97 0.19 8.35
C TYR A 207 -18.12 -0.82 8.26
N GLU A 208 -19.23 -0.56 8.95
CA GLU A 208 -20.35 -1.52 9.03
C GLU A 208 -21.28 -1.44 7.81
N LYS A 209 -21.29 -0.32 7.09
CA LYS A 209 -22.08 -0.08 5.86
C LYS A 209 -21.34 -0.55 4.61
N VAL A 210 -21.15 -1.86 4.49
CA VAL A 210 -20.48 -2.51 3.34
C VAL A 210 -21.19 -3.81 2.95
N ASP A 211 -21.16 -4.16 1.67
CA ASP A 211 -21.63 -5.46 1.18
C ASP A 211 -20.86 -6.63 1.85
N PRO A 212 -21.51 -7.50 2.67
CA PRO A 212 -20.83 -8.62 3.31
C PRO A 212 -20.26 -9.62 2.30
N THR A 213 -20.82 -9.71 1.09
CA THR A 213 -20.28 -10.60 0.04
C THR A 213 -18.96 -10.11 -0.55
N SER A 214 -18.59 -8.86 -0.27
CA SER A 214 -17.30 -8.28 -0.62
C SER A 214 -16.22 -8.52 0.43
N LEU A 215 -16.52 -9.29 1.48
CA LEU A 215 -15.59 -9.64 2.56
C LEU A 215 -15.37 -11.16 2.58
N ARG A 216 -14.13 -11.58 2.90
CA ARG A 216 -13.77 -12.99 3.03
C ARG A 216 -12.89 -13.19 4.24
N LEU A 217 -12.92 -14.41 4.79
CA LEU A 217 -12.00 -14.78 5.85
C LEU A 217 -10.59 -14.86 5.25
N PHE A 218 -9.63 -14.23 5.92
CA PHE A 218 -8.22 -14.40 5.61
C PHE A 218 -7.75 -15.75 6.18
N THR A 219 -7.21 -16.60 5.31
CA THR A 219 -6.74 -17.95 5.66
C THR A 219 -5.23 -18.12 5.55
N GLY A 220 -4.52 -17.04 5.21
CA GLY A 220 -3.06 -17.04 5.15
C GLY A 220 -2.41 -16.75 6.49
N THR A 221 -1.11 -16.53 6.47
CA THR A 221 -0.32 -16.10 7.63
C THR A 221 0.00 -14.62 7.52
N HIS A 222 -0.11 -13.90 8.63
CA HIS A 222 0.35 -12.52 8.74
C HIS A 222 1.88 -12.48 8.86
N PRO A 223 2.55 -11.46 8.29
CA PRO A 223 3.98 -11.23 8.49
C PRO A 223 4.34 -11.27 9.97
N LYS A 224 5.44 -11.93 10.35
CA LYS A 224 5.83 -12.08 11.77
C LYS A 224 5.91 -10.75 12.50
N ILE A 225 6.32 -9.70 11.81
CA ILE A 225 6.56 -8.38 12.39
C ILE A 225 5.28 -7.69 12.91
N ILE A 226 4.11 -8.00 12.35
CA ILE A 226 2.83 -7.42 12.79
C ILE A 226 2.19 -8.21 13.94
N GLN A 227 2.64 -9.45 14.20
CA GLN A 227 2.04 -10.37 15.18
C GLN A 227 1.82 -9.75 16.56
N PRO A 228 2.77 -8.95 17.13
CA PRO A 228 2.56 -8.31 18.43
C PRO A 228 1.41 -7.30 18.45
N LEU A 229 1.03 -6.74 17.29
CA LEU A 229 -0.04 -5.75 17.15
C LEU A 229 -1.40 -6.40 16.85
N LEU A 230 -1.42 -7.71 16.54
CA LEU A 230 -2.66 -8.43 16.26
C LEU A 230 -3.46 -8.68 17.54
N LYS A 231 -4.74 -8.34 17.52
CA LYS A 231 -5.66 -8.64 18.63
C LYS A 231 -5.98 -10.13 18.66
N LYS A 232 -5.56 -10.81 19.74
CA LYS A 232 -5.75 -12.27 19.93
C LYS A 232 -7.21 -12.73 19.97
N GLU A 233 -8.14 -11.84 20.30
CA GLU A 233 -9.54 -12.20 20.58
C GLU A 233 -10.48 -12.13 19.38
N VAL A 234 -10.05 -11.56 18.25
CA VAL A 234 -10.94 -11.42 17.09
C VAL A 234 -10.98 -12.72 16.31
N THR A 235 -12.03 -13.50 16.49
CA THR A 235 -12.27 -14.72 15.70
C THR A 235 -13.32 -14.44 14.63
N GLY A 236 -13.05 -14.88 13.39
CA GLY A 236 -14.02 -14.82 12.28
C GLY A 236 -14.10 -13.49 11.51
N LEU A 237 -15.13 -13.42 10.66
CA LEU A 237 -15.40 -12.28 9.76
C LEU A 237 -15.86 -11.05 10.53
N PHE A 238 -15.50 -9.87 10.02
CA PHE A 238 -15.97 -8.59 10.52
C PHE A 238 -17.50 -8.48 10.36
N ALA A 239 -18.18 -8.17 11.45
CA ALA A 239 -19.64 -8.03 11.46
C ALA A 239 -20.06 -6.73 10.76
N THR A 240 -20.83 -6.86 9.68
CA THR A 240 -21.44 -5.74 8.95
C THR A 240 -22.83 -5.42 9.49
N GLN A 241 -23.37 -4.25 9.16
CA GLN A 241 -24.72 -3.84 9.56
C GLN A 241 -25.79 -4.83 9.02
N PRO A 242 -26.63 -5.44 9.89
CA PRO A 242 -27.74 -6.28 9.45
C PRO A 242 -28.71 -5.50 8.55
N GLY A 243 -29.17 -6.12 7.47
CA GLY A 243 -30.15 -5.51 6.55
C GLY A 243 -29.60 -4.33 5.72
N TYR A 244 -28.28 -4.17 5.62
CA TYR A 244 -27.66 -3.11 4.81
C TYR A 244 -28.15 -3.15 3.35
N ARG A 245 -28.62 -2.00 2.85
CA ARG A 245 -29.09 -1.86 1.46
C ARG A 245 -27.92 -1.49 0.56
N LEU A 246 -27.57 -2.41 -0.34
CA LEU A 246 -26.49 -2.21 -1.30
C LEU A 246 -26.72 -0.99 -2.19
N THR A 247 -25.68 -0.16 -2.29
CA THR A 247 -25.62 0.94 -3.25
C THR A 247 -25.57 0.41 -4.68
N TRP A 248 -25.88 1.28 -5.66
CA TRP A 248 -25.76 0.92 -7.07
C TRP A 248 -24.33 0.47 -7.44
N ARG A 249 -23.30 1.10 -6.85
CA ARG A 249 -21.89 0.74 -7.06
C ARG A 249 -21.59 -0.67 -6.54
N GLU A 250 -22.08 -1.03 -5.36
CA GLU A 250 -21.86 -2.36 -4.79
C GLU A 250 -22.63 -3.44 -5.55
N ARG A 251 -23.88 -3.18 -5.98
CA ARG A 251 -24.62 -4.09 -6.85
C ARG A 251 -23.85 -4.38 -8.14
N ARG A 252 -23.24 -3.35 -8.75
CA ARG A 252 -22.37 -3.52 -9.90
C ARG A 252 -21.15 -4.38 -9.57
N HIS A 253 -20.45 -4.12 -8.47
CA HIS A 253 -19.29 -4.93 -8.08
C HIS A 253 -19.67 -6.39 -7.80
N LYS A 254 -20.83 -6.62 -7.19
CA LYS A 254 -21.36 -7.97 -6.95
C LYS A 254 -21.63 -8.71 -8.26
N LEU A 255 -22.25 -8.05 -9.24
CA LEU A 255 -22.41 -8.62 -10.58
C LEU A 255 -21.05 -8.95 -11.21
N LEU A 256 -20.08 -8.04 -11.13
CA LEU A 256 -18.74 -8.28 -11.65
C LEU A 256 -18.10 -9.50 -10.99
N MET A 257 -18.17 -9.65 -9.65
CA MET A 257 -17.64 -10.82 -8.95
C MET A 257 -18.26 -12.14 -9.42
N VAL A 258 -19.56 -12.16 -9.74
CA VAL A 258 -20.22 -13.34 -10.31
C VAL A 258 -19.64 -13.65 -11.70
N LEU A 259 -19.45 -12.64 -12.55
CA LEU A 259 -18.83 -12.80 -13.87
C LEU A 259 -17.37 -13.27 -13.76
N GLU A 260 -16.59 -12.78 -12.80
CA GLU A 260 -15.23 -13.29 -12.54
C GLU A 260 -15.24 -14.79 -12.23
N GLY A 261 -16.18 -15.23 -11.39
CA GLY A 261 -16.31 -16.64 -11.03
C GLY A 261 -16.70 -17.55 -12.20
N ILE A 262 -17.53 -17.06 -13.13
CA ILE A 262 -18.00 -17.83 -14.29
C ILE A 262 -16.95 -17.86 -15.41
N PHE A 263 -16.32 -16.71 -15.70
CA PHE A 263 -15.48 -16.53 -16.89
C PHE A 263 -13.97 -16.49 -16.60
N GLY A 264 -13.56 -16.53 -15.33
CA GLY A 264 -12.14 -16.42 -14.95
C GLY A 264 -11.52 -15.06 -15.26
N LEU A 265 -12.34 -14.02 -15.40
CA LEU A 265 -11.90 -12.65 -15.69
C LEU A 265 -11.47 -11.92 -14.41
N ASP A 266 -10.64 -10.89 -14.55
CA ASP A 266 -10.23 -9.98 -13.46
C ASP A 266 -10.72 -8.57 -13.78
N PHE A 267 -11.76 -8.12 -13.07
CA PHE A 267 -12.34 -6.79 -13.24
C PHE A 267 -11.81 -5.77 -12.23
N ALA A 268 -10.83 -6.15 -11.40
CA ALA A 268 -10.18 -5.21 -10.50
C ALA A 268 -9.45 -4.11 -11.29
N LYS A 269 -9.40 -2.91 -10.72
CA LYS A 269 -8.60 -1.83 -11.29
C LYS A 269 -7.13 -2.21 -11.26
N ASN A 270 -6.44 -1.97 -12.37
CA ASN A 270 -5.00 -2.15 -12.52
C ASN A 270 -4.39 -0.87 -13.08
N HIS A 271 -3.32 -0.37 -12.44
CA HIS A 271 -2.62 0.86 -12.85
C HIS A 271 -1.28 0.56 -13.54
N PHE A 272 -1.19 -0.56 -14.24
CA PHE A 272 -0.01 -0.98 -15.00
C PHE A 272 -0.40 -1.88 -16.18
N ARG A 273 0.51 -2.01 -17.14
CA ARG A 273 0.43 -2.99 -18.22
C ARG A 273 1.29 -4.18 -17.83
N ARG A 274 0.69 -5.36 -17.73
CA ARG A 274 1.43 -6.58 -17.42
C ARG A 274 2.32 -6.97 -18.60
N VAL A 275 3.59 -7.22 -18.34
CA VAL A 275 4.53 -7.80 -19.32
C VAL A 275 5.00 -9.18 -18.85
N LYS A 276 5.37 -10.04 -19.81
CA LYS A 276 6.03 -11.31 -19.49
C LYS A 276 7.49 -11.00 -19.13
N GLY A 277 7.91 -11.45 -17.94
CA GLY A 277 9.30 -11.37 -17.49
C GLY A 277 10.17 -12.47 -18.10
#